data_AF-A0A534V184-F1
#
_entry.id   AF-A0A534V184-F1
#
_cell.length_a   1.000
_cell.length_b   1.000
_cell.length_c   1.000
_cell.angle_alpha   90.00
_cell.angle_beta   90.00
_cell.angle_gamma   90.00
#
_symmetry.space_group_name_H-M   'P 1'
#
loop_
_entity.id
_entity.type
_entity.pdbx_description
1 polymer ?
#
loop_
_entity_poly.entity_id
_entity_poly.type
_entity_poly.pdbx_seq_one_letter_code
_entity_poly.pdbx_strand_id
1 'polypeptide(L)'
;MSFVSTIFRNLMGKPVAADFRDSAEHFVSVLREHGIGLSFGRDELRYVDDLAERLAKHNEYRDALGCWLGEVLVRNFAGEWVPGHALGPAVRVMTADRGARHLFPLGWVYRRADRGEGESIAVKLHRELGYPDPGHLGRFTDTGERA
;
A
#
# COMPACT_ATOMS: atom_id res chain seq x y z
N MET A 1 -6.04 22.04 8.00
CA MET A 1 -5.20 21.00 8.66
C MET A 1 -4.57 20.17 7.57
N SER A 2 -3.32 19.74 7.72
CA SER A 2 -2.60 18.93 6.72
C SER A 2 -2.98 17.45 6.87
N PHE A 3 -3.16 16.73 5.75
CA PHE A 3 -3.33 15.27 5.67
C PHE A 3 -2.49 14.51 6.70
N VAL A 4 -1.21 14.85 6.80
CA VAL A 4 -0.24 14.23 7.70
C VAL A 4 -0.51 14.57 9.17
N SER A 5 -0.87 15.81 9.48
CA SER A 5 -1.15 16.26 10.86
C SER A 5 -2.36 15.56 11.49
N THR A 6 -3.27 15.06 10.66
CA THR A 6 -4.47 14.35 11.08
C THR A 6 -4.14 12.92 11.53
N ILE A 7 -3.23 12.25 10.83
CA ILE A 7 -2.93 10.82 11.05
C ILE A 7 -1.98 10.59 12.25
N PHE A 8 -1.09 11.56 12.54
CA PHE A 8 0.03 11.44 13.49
C PHE A 8 -0.28 11.00 14.93
N ARG A 9 -1.53 11.10 15.40
CA ARG A 9 -1.83 11.00 16.84
C ARG A 9 -2.04 9.57 17.36
N ASN A 10 -2.33 8.59 16.50
CA ASN A 10 -2.97 7.33 16.95
C ASN A 10 -2.23 6.02 16.62
N LEU A 11 -1.16 6.03 15.80
CA LEU A 11 -0.44 4.79 15.43
C LEU A 11 0.64 4.33 16.42
N MET A 12 0.84 5.04 17.54
CA MET A 12 1.83 4.69 18.58
C MET A 12 1.36 3.58 19.55
N GLY A 13 0.66 2.57 19.04
CA GLY A 13 0.26 1.39 19.80
C GLY A 13 0.64 0.12 19.07
N LYS A 14 1.92 -0.27 19.08
CA LYS A 14 2.36 -1.56 18.53
C LYS A 14 1.86 -2.72 19.41
N PRO A 15 1.21 -3.74 18.86
CA PRO A 15 1.66 -5.10 19.03
C PRO A 15 2.77 -5.37 17.99
N VAL A 16 3.84 -6.00 18.43
CA VAL A 16 4.78 -6.67 17.53
C VAL A 16 3.98 -7.60 16.61
N ALA A 17 4.22 -7.50 15.30
CA ALA A 17 3.53 -8.21 14.22
C ALA A 17 3.10 -9.65 14.59
N ALA A 18 1.80 -9.86 14.76
CA ALA A 18 1.21 -11.19 14.76
C ALA A 18 0.54 -11.52 13.40
N ASP A 19 0.04 -10.51 12.66
CA ASP A 19 -0.50 -10.69 11.31
C ASP A 19 -0.38 -9.40 10.47
N PHE A 20 0.16 -9.50 9.24
CA PHE A 20 0.25 -8.37 8.31
C PHE A 20 -1.14 -7.87 7.89
N ARG A 21 -2.13 -8.77 7.88
CA ARG A 21 -3.52 -8.42 7.65
C ARG A 21 -4.06 -7.47 8.72
N ASP A 22 -3.80 -7.73 9.99
CA ASP A 22 -4.28 -6.87 11.08
C ASP A 22 -3.68 -5.47 11.00
N SER A 23 -2.41 -5.39 10.60
CA SER A 23 -1.73 -4.11 10.36
C SER A 23 -2.38 -3.33 9.21
N ALA A 24 -2.77 -4.01 8.14
CA ALA A 24 -3.49 -3.43 7.02
C ALA A 24 -4.90 -2.94 7.39
N GLU A 25 -5.64 -3.74 8.17
CA GLU A 25 -6.98 -3.39 8.66
C GLU A 25 -6.93 -2.17 9.60
N HIS A 26 -5.99 -2.14 10.53
CA HIS A 26 -5.81 -1.01 11.43
C HIS A 26 -5.47 0.27 10.66
N PHE A 27 -4.60 0.18 9.65
CA PHE A 27 -4.26 1.31 8.78
C PHE A 27 -5.49 1.91 8.08
N VAL A 28 -6.33 1.06 7.49
CA VAL A 28 -7.56 1.51 6.83
C VAL A 28 -8.53 2.12 7.83
N SER A 29 -8.67 1.55 9.04
CA SER A 29 -9.50 2.11 10.11
C SER A 29 -9.07 3.54 10.47
N VAL A 30 -7.78 3.74 10.75
CA VAL A 30 -7.22 5.06 11.10
C VAL A 30 -7.46 6.08 9.99
N LEU A 31 -7.23 5.70 8.72
CA LEU A 31 -7.48 6.61 7.60
C LEU A 31 -8.96 7.01 7.48
N ARG A 32 -9.88 6.06 7.68
CA ARG A 32 -11.33 6.32 7.65
C ARG A 32 -11.81 7.21 8.78
N GLU A 33 -11.29 7.02 10.00
CA GLU A 33 -11.55 7.91 11.14
C GLU A 33 -11.17 9.37 10.84
N HIS A 34 -10.26 9.56 9.88
CA HIS A 34 -9.77 10.84 9.44
C HIS A 34 -10.36 11.32 8.11
N GLY A 35 -11.44 10.69 7.64
CA GLY A 35 -12.16 11.07 6.42
C GLY A 35 -11.48 10.64 5.11
N ILE A 36 -10.37 9.90 5.19
CA ILE A 36 -9.67 9.39 4.01
C ILE A 36 -10.31 8.07 3.62
N GLY A 37 -11.10 8.11 2.56
CA GLY A 37 -11.85 6.96 2.03
C GLY A 37 -10.93 5.95 1.35
N LEU A 38 -10.24 5.13 2.14
CA LEU A 38 -9.46 3.99 1.67
C LEU A 38 -10.25 2.68 1.87
N SER A 39 -10.05 1.72 0.95
CA SER A 39 -10.63 0.39 1.02
C SER A 39 -9.60 -0.67 0.63
N PHE A 40 -10.07 -1.91 0.46
CA PHE A 40 -9.27 -3.00 -0.08
C PHE A 40 -9.64 -3.36 -1.52
N GLY A 41 -10.42 -2.50 -2.19
CA GLY A 41 -10.79 -2.72 -3.59
C GLY A 41 -9.58 -2.60 -4.51
N ARG A 42 -9.58 -3.37 -5.61
CA ARG A 42 -8.56 -3.29 -6.67
C ARG A 42 -8.31 -1.85 -7.14
N ASP A 43 -9.38 -1.06 -7.24
CA ASP A 43 -9.35 0.33 -7.71
C ASP A 43 -8.50 1.27 -6.87
N GLU A 44 -8.22 0.91 -5.62
CA GLU A 44 -7.38 1.70 -4.72
C GLU A 44 -5.91 1.71 -5.14
N LEU A 45 -5.47 0.72 -5.94
CA LEU A 45 -4.10 0.68 -6.45
C LEU A 45 -3.76 1.90 -7.31
N ARG A 46 -4.75 2.63 -7.84
CA ARG A 46 -4.54 3.89 -8.56
C ARG A 46 -3.98 5.01 -7.68
N TYR A 47 -4.14 4.93 -6.37
CA TYR A 47 -3.75 5.97 -5.41
C TYR A 47 -2.48 5.64 -4.61
N VAL A 48 -1.88 4.47 -4.83
CA VAL A 48 -0.75 3.98 -4.02
C VAL A 48 0.48 4.87 -4.08
N ASP A 49 0.78 5.46 -5.24
CA ASP A 49 1.94 6.35 -5.42
C ASP A 49 1.74 7.66 -4.65
N ASP A 50 0.53 8.23 -4.67
CA ASP A 50 0.19 9.45 -3.91
C ASP A 50 0.24 9.20 -2.40
N LEU A 51 -0.29 8.07 -1.93
CA LEU A 51 -0.17 7.66 -0.52
C LEU A 51 1.29 7.49 -0.10
N ALA A 52 2.10 6.81 -0.91
CA ALA A 52 3.51 6.58 -0.61
C ALA A 52 4.29 7.90 -0.53
N GLU A 53 3.96 8.86 -1.38
CA GLU A 53 4.58 10.19 -1.37
C GLU A 53 4.17 11.01 -0.14
N ARG A 54 2.87 11.06 0.16
CA ARG A 54 2.34 11.78 1.34
C ARG A 54 2.86 11.22 2.66
N LEU A 55 3.04 9.90 2.73
CA LEU A 55 3.51 9.18 3.91
C LEU A 55 5.03 8.99 3.93
N ALA A 56 5.74 9.50 2.92
CA ALA A 56 7.16 9.24 2.75
C ALA A 56 7.99 9.60 3.98
N LYS A 57 7.65 10.62 4.77
CA LYS A 57 8.47 11.05 5.91
C LYS A 57 8.28 10.22 7.19
N HIS A 58 7.44 9.18 7.18
CA HIS A 58 7.02 8.49 8.40
C HIS A 58 7.13 6.96 8.28
N ASN A 59 8.12 6.37 8.95
CA ASN A 59 8.49 4.96 8.77
C ASN A 59 7.36 3.99 9.13
N GLU A 60 6.65 4.24 10.22
CA GLU A 60 5.53 3.43 10.68
C GLU A 60 4.36 3.39 9.67
N TYR A 61 4.19 4.47 8.89
CA TYR A 61 3.18 4.52 7.84
C TYR A 61 3.65 3.85 6.55
N ARG A 62 4.96 3.84 6.27
CA ARG A 62 5.52 3.06 5.17
C ARG A 62 5.27 1.57 5.40
N ASP A 63 5.45 1.10 6.64
CA ASP A 63 5.15 -0.28 7.03
C ASP A 63 3.67 -0.61 6.87
N ALA A 64 2.80 0.24 7.41
CA ALA A 64 1.35 0.08 7.32
C ALA A 64 0.83 0.12 5.87
N LEU A 65 1.36 1.04 5.04
CA LEU A 65 1.04 1.13 3.62
C LEU A 65 1.51 -0.10 2.84
N GLY A 66 2.69 -0.63 3.17
CA GLY A 66 3.19 -1.88 2.61
C GLY A 66 2.29 -3.07 2.93
N CYS A 67 1.83 -3.17 4.19
CA CYS A 67 0.87 -4.21 4.61
C CYS A 67 -0.46 -4.06 3.87
N TRP A 68 -1.00 -2.83 3.78
CA TRP A 68 -2.22 -2.54 3.04
C TRP A 68 -2.11 -2.91 1.56
N LEU A 69 -1.02 -2.54 0.89
CA LEU A 69 -0.79 -2.89 -0.51
C LEU A 69 -0.73 -4.42 -0.69
N GLY A 70 -0.08 -5.12 0.22
CA GLY A 70 -0.06 -6.59 0.22
C GLY A 70 -1.46 -7.20 0.37
N GLU A 71 -2.28 -6.66 1.26
CA GLU A 71 -3.65 -7.15 1.47
C GLU A 71 -4.56 -6.86 0.27
N VAL A 72 -4.43 -5.69 -0.39
CA VAL A 72 -5.11 -5.42 -1.67
C VAL A 72 -4.71 -6.45 -2.72
N LEU A 73 -3.43 -6.80 -2.81
CA LEU A 73 -2.94 -7.78 -3.77
C LEU A 73 -3.48 -9.19 -3.49
N VAL A 74 -3.43 -9.63 -2.24
CA VAL A 74 -3.97 -10.93 -1.80
C VAL A 74 -5.46 -11.05 -2.13
N ARG A 75 -6.26 -10.04 -1.79
CA ARG A 75 -7.72 -10.06 -2.00
C ARG A 75 -8.14 -10.00 -3.46
N ASN A 76 -7.38 -9.32 -4.31
CA ASN A 76 -7.84 -9.00 -5.68
C ASN A 76 -7.14 -9.81 -6.78
N PHE A 77 -6.08 -10.57 -6.46
CA PHE A 77 -5.29 -11.32 -7.46
C PHE A 77 -5.08 -12.79 -7.06
N ALA A 78 -6.09 -13.36 -6.39
CA ALA A 78 -6.07 -14.74 -5.88
C ALA A 78 -4.75 -15.06 -5.17
N GLY A 79 -4.30 -14.13 -4.32
CA GLY A 79 -2.99 -14.19 -3.71
C GLY A 79 -3.01 -14.76 -2.30
N GLU A 80 -1.81 -14.98 -1.76
CA GLU A 80 -1.59 -15.39 -0.38
C GLU A 80 -0.36 -14.68 0.19
N TRP A 81 -0.34 -14.51 1.51
CA TRP A 81 0.84 -14.05 2.22
C TRP A 81 1.88 -15.17 2.28
N VAL A 82 3.15 -14.81 2.04
CA VAL A 82 4.27 -15.76 2.08
C VAL A 82 5.03 -15.57 3.40
N PRO A 83 5.00 -16.56 4.31
CA PRO A 83 5.69 -16.47 5.59
C PRO A 83 7.22 -16.55 5.42
N GLY A 84 7.95 -15.84 6.28
CA GLY A 84 9.40 -16.06 6.46
C GLY A 84 10.30 -15.60 5.30
N HIS A 85 9.84 -14.71 4.43
CA HIS A 85 10.66 -14.23 3.32
C HIS A 85 11.81 -13.32 3.80
N ALA A 86 13.02 -13.55 3.27
CA ALA A 86 14.27 -12.89 3.73
C ALA A 86 14.28 -11.36 3.60
N LEU A 87 13.45 -10.80 2.71
CA LEU A 87 13.33 -9.36 2.45
C LEU A 87 12.12 -8.70 3.14
N GLY A 88 11.50 -9.39 4.09
CA GLY A 88 10.27 -8.93 4.75
C GLY A 88 9.00 -9.45 4.08
N PRO A 89 7.82 -8.88 4.42
CA PRO A 89 6.51 -9.40 4.03
C PRO A 89 6.38 -9.48 2.51
N ALA A 90 6.06 -10.68 2.02
CA ALA A 90 5.88 -10.96 0.60
C ALA A 90 4.50 -11.53 0.35
N VAL A 91 3.97 -11.30 -0.85
CA VAL A 91 2.72 -11.88 -1.31
C VAL A 91 2.98 -12.69 -2.57
N ARG A 92 2.36 -13.85 -2.67
CA ARG A 92 2.32 -14.65 -3.89
C ARG A 92 0.98 -14.40 -4.57
N VAL A 93 0.98 -13.94 -5.81
CA VAL A 93 -0.23 -13.66 -6.60
C VAL A 93 -0.26 -14.52 -7.85
N MET A 94 -1.46 -14.85 -8.32
CA MET A 94 -1.65 -15.64 -9.53
C MET A 94 -1.94 -14.72 -10.71
N THR A 95 -1.17 -14.89 -11.79
CA THR A 95 -1.36 -14.14 -13.04
C THR A 95 -1.83 -15.10 -14.13
N ALA A 96 -2.84 -14.68 -14.89
CA ALA A 96 -3.47 -15.53 -15.91
C ALA A 96 -2.50 -15.94 -17.03
N ASP A 97 -1.47 -15.14 -17.29
CA ASP A 97 -0.52 -15.28 -18.40
C ASP A 97 0.88 -15.75 -17.97
N ARG A 98 1.23 -15.59 -16.69
CA ARG A 98 2.61 -15.71 -16.21
C ARG A 98 2.79 -16.61 -14.97
N GLY A 99 1.73 -17.26 -14.49
CA GLY A 99 1.78 -18.15 -13.32
C GLY A 99 1.88 -17.40 -12.00
N ALA A 100 2.44 -18.05 -10.97
CA ALA A 100 2.56 -17.46 -9.63
C ALA A 100 3.76 -16.49 -9.56
N ARG A 101 3.56 -15.30 -8.99
CA ARG A 101 4.61 -14.28 -8.79
C ARG A 101 4.73 -13.87 -7.33
N HIS A 102 5.96 -13.72 -6.86
CA HIS A 102 6.24 -13.13 -5.55
C HIS A 102 6.43 -11.63 -5.70
N LEU A 103 5.61 -10.86 -4.99
CA LEU A 103 5.70 -9.40 -4.92
C LEU A 103 6.13 -8.98 -3.51
N PHE A 104 6.76 -7.81 -3.44
CA PHE A 104 7.35 -7.27 -2.20
C PHE A 104 6.79 -5.87 -1.91
N PRO A 105 5.52 -5.76 -1.51
CA PRO A 105 4.82 -4.48 -1.34
C PRO A 105 5.58 -3.50 -0.45
N LEU A 106 6.09 -3.98 0.68
CA LEU A 106 6.85 -3.17 1.63
C LEU A 106 8.10 -2.55 0.98
N GLY A 107 8.90 -3.39 0.31
CA GLY A 107 10.10 -2.91 -0.39
C GLY A 107 9.79 -1.95 -1.54
N TRP A 108 8.60 -2.02 -2.14
CA TRP A 108 8.18 -1.07 -3.17
C TRP A 108 7.84 0.28 -2.56
N VAL A 109 7.11 0.29 -1.45
CA VAL A 109 6.79 1.52 -0.69
C VAL A 109 8.07 2.22 -0.22
N TYR A 110 9.01 1.49 0.37
CA TYR A 110 10.28 2.08 0.81
C TYR A 110 11.08 2.67 -0.36
N ARG A 111 11.21 1.95 -1.48
CA ARG A 111 11.91 2.48 -2.65
C ARG A 111 11.24 3.73 -3.21
N ARG A 112 9.90 3.75 -3.27
CA ARG A 112 9.14 4.93 -3.69
C ARG A 112 9.37 6.11 -2.75
N ALA A 113 9.31 5.89 -1.44
CA ALA A 113 9.53 6.93 -0.45
C ALA A 113 10.97 7.50 -0.48
N ASP A 114 11.97 6.64 -0.71
CA ASP A 114 13.38 7.04 -0.64
C ASP A 114 13.91 7.61 -1.97
N ARG A 115 13.38 7.17 -3.13
CA ARG A 115 13.90 7.53 -4.46
C ARG A 115 12.92 8.35 -5.32
N GLY A 116 11.72 8.60 -4.82
CA GLY A 116 10.74 9.47 -5.46
C GLY A 116 10.13 8.90 -6.75
N GLU A 117 9.83 9.80 -7.70
CA GLU A 117 8.96 9.51 -8.84
C GLU A 117 9.40 8.33 -9.72
N GLY A 118 10.71 8.13 -9.85
CA GLY A 118 11.28 7.04 -10.65
C GLY A 118 11.00 5.62 -10.14
N GLU A 119 10.54 5.48 -8.90
CA GLU A 119 10.14 4.18 -8.31
C GLU A 119 8.61 4.06 -8.18
N SER A 120 7.86 4.46 -9.21
CA SER A 120 6.40 4.26 -9.26
C SER A 120 6.01 2.81 -8.98
N ILE A 121 5.16 2.62 -7.98
CA ILE A 121 4.58 1.34 -7.59
C ILE A 121 3.53 0.96 -8.62
N ALA A 122 2.74 1.91 -9.12
CA ALA A 122 1.74 1.68 -10.15
C ALA A 122 2.35 1.15 -11.46
N VAL A 123 3.49 1.69 -11.91
CA VAL A 123 4.21 1.17 -13.09
C VAL A 123 4.66 -0.28 -12.88
N LYS A 124 5.18 -0.61 -11.68
CA LYS A 124 5.58 -1.98 -11.34
C LYS A 124 4.35 -2.90 -11.35
N LEU A 125 3.27 -2.51 -10.67
CA LEU A 125 2.01 -3.25 -10.65
C LEU A 125 1.48 -3.49 -12.07
N HIS A 126 1.48 -2.48 -12.94
CA HIS A 126 1.09 -2.63 -14.33
C HIS A 126 1.92 -3.67 -15.07
N ARG A 127 3.24 -3.62 -14.91
CA ARG A 127 4.16 -4.58 -15.56
C ARG A 127 3.96 -6.01 -15.08
N GLU A 128 3.66 -6.18 -13.80
CA GLU A 128 3.51 -7.49 -13.16
C GLU A 128 2.11 -8.08 -13.33
N LEU A 129 1.07 -7.24 -13.32
CA LEU A 129 -0.35 -7.64 -13.18
C LEU A 129 -1.29 -7.04 -14.23
N GLY A 130 -0.79 -6.19 -15.13
CA GLY A 130 -1.59 -5.47 -16.13
C GLY A 130 -2.50 -4.38 -15.55
N TYR A 131 -2.30 -4.00 -14.28
CA TYR A 131 -3.13 -3.03 -13.57
C TYR A 131 -2.37 -2.41 -12.38
N PRO A 132 -2.63 -1.14 -12.00
CA PRO A 132 -3.48 -0.14 -12.67
C PRO A 132 -2.85 0.34 -13.98
N ASP A 133 -3.55 1.18 -14.75
CA ASP A 133 -2.94 1.91 -15.87
C ASP A 133 -2.10 3.08 -15.33
N PRO A 134 -0.78 3.12 -15.56
CA PRO A 134 0.09 4.21 -15.13
C PRO A 134 -0.27 5.58 -15.73
N GLY A 135 -1.01 5.62 -16.84
CA GLY A 135 -1.52 6.86 -17.42
C GLY A 135 -2.72 7.45 -16.69
N HIS A 136 -3.38 6.69 -15.81
CA HIS A 136 -4.62 7.07 -15.13
C HIS A 136 -4.54 6.84 -13.62
N LEU A 137 -3.58 7.52 -12.98
CA LEU A 137 -3.40 7.47 -11.52
C LEU A 137 -4.28 8.50 -10.82
N GLY A 138 -4.79 8.12 -9.66
CA GLY A 138 -5.58 8.98 -8.79
C GLY A 138 -4.71 9.72 -7.78
N ARG A 139 -5.23 10.80 -7.23
CA ARG A 139 -4.58 11.56 -6.15
C ARG A 139 -5.58 11.82 -5.03
N PHE A 140 -5.05 12.00 -3.82
CA PHE A 140 -5.82 12.59 -2.74
C PHE A 140 -5.64 14.11 -2.76
N THR A 141 -6.68 14.84 -2.36
CA THR A 141 -6.59 16.24 -1.96
C THR A 141 -5.91 16.33 -0.59
N ASP A 142 -5.57 17.54 -0.15
CA ASP A 142 -5.04 17.75 1.21
C ASP A 142 -6.06 17.50 2.32
N THR A 143 -7.35 17.51 1.98
CA THR A 143 -8.46 17.11 2.86
C THR A 143 -8.64 15.59 2.93
N GLY A 144 -7.94 14.80 2.10
CA GLY A 144 -8.08 13.35 2.04
C GLY A 144 -9.19 12.86 1.11
N GLU A 145 -9.82 13.75 0.35
CA GLU A 145 -10.80 13.41 -0.68
C GLU A 145 -10.10 12.97 -1.97
N ARG A 146 -10.80 12.24 -2.85
CA ARG A 146 -10.24 11.82 -4.13
C ARG A 146 -10.33 12.99 -5.13
N ALA A 147 -9.21 13.33 -5.77
CA ALA A 147 -9.08 14.37 -6.79
C ALA A 147 -9.21 13.82 -8.21
#